data_AF-A0A510Y6G0-F1
#
_entry.id   AF-A0A510Y6G0-F1
#
_cell.length_a   1.000
_cell.length_b   1.000
_cell.length_c   1.000
_cell.angle_alpha   90.00
_cell.angle_beta   90.00
_cell.angle_gamma   90.00
#
_symmetry.space_group_name_H-M   'P 1'
#
loop_
_entity.id
_entity.type
_entity.pdbx_description
1 polymer ?
#
loop_
_entity_poly.entity_id
_entity_poly.type
_entity_poly.pdbx_seq_one_letter_code
_entity_poly.pdbx_strand_id
1 'polypeptide(L)'
;MTRFLIPVSIFCLFLVEGTWFEILFPQENESGWVWMPRFALIGVVLTSIYRGPVAGVWAGVFVGFLYDFTYTQILGIYTFCFGFIAYMSSYSLPVVRNSYGWQWLIIFCALFVFELIIYFIYFLLGIAGLSFGEFLVKRMIASWLINGAAALLLLVPFRRIFDWIENQEKIRQR
;
A
#
# COMPACT_ATOMS: atom_id res chain seq x y z
N MET A 1 20.09 7.95 11.98
CA MET A 1 19.22 8.80 11.16
C MET A 1 18.64 8.05 9.95
N THR A 2 19.39 7.15 9.30
CA THR A 2 18.91 6.35 8.15
C THR A 2 17.76 5.39 8.42
N ARG A 3 17.50 4.99 9.68
CA ARG A 3 16.35 4.13 10.04
C ARG A 3 14.98 4.81 9.89
N PHE A 4 14.93 6.14 9.95
CA PHE A 4 13.68 6.89 9.79
C PHE A 4 13.30 7.16 8.32
N LEU A 5 14.19 6.85 7.37
CA LEU A 5 13.96 7.13 5.96
C LEU A 5 12.77 6.34 5.38
N ILE A 6 12.56 5.11 5.85
CA ILE A 6 11.46 4.24 5.44
C ILE A 6 10.10 4.77 5.94
N PRO A 7 9.88 5.01 7.24
CA PRO A 7 8.60 5.54 7.69
C PRO A 7 8.32 6.94 7.13
N VAL A 8 9.35 7.78 6.96
CA VAL A 8 9.19 9.11 6.32
C VAL A 8 8.80 8.97 4.85
N SER A 9 9.40 8.06 4.09
CA SER A 9 9.02 7.89 2.68
C SER A 9 7.59 7.40 2.53
N ILE A 10 7.14 6.46 3.37
CA ILE A 10 5.76 5.98 3.36
C ILE A 10 4.79 7.10 3.78
N PHE A 11 5.16 7.92 4.77
CA PHE A 11 4.37 9.07 5.16
C PHE A 11 4.26 10.12 4.04
N CYS A 12 5.36 10.39 3.33
CA CYS A 12 5.31 11.24 2.14
C CYS A 12 4.38 10.66 1.06
N LEU A 13 4.44 9.34 0.80
CA LEU A 13 3.51 8.70 -0.14
C LEU A 13 2.05 8.85 0.29
N PHE A 14 1.76 8.69 1.58
CA PHE A 14 0.43 8.92 2.15
C PHE A 14 -0.05 10.36 1.93
N LEU A 15 0.82 11.35 2.14
CA LEU A 15 0.47 12.75 1.91
C LEU A 15 0.20 13.03 0.42
N VAL A 16 1.06 12.54 -0.48
CA VAL A 16 0.85 12.69 -1.93
C VAL A 16 -0.46 12.03 -2.36
N GLU A 17 -0.74 10.85 -1.85
CA GLU A 17 -1.99 10.13 -2.10
C GLU A 17 -3.21 10.97 -1.68
N GLY A 18 -3.14 11.56 -0.48
CA GLY A 18 -4.23 12.37 0.11
C GLY A 18 -4.43 13.75 -0.48
N THR A 19 -3.38 14.38 -1.03
CA THR A 19 -3.49 15.76 -1.53
C THR A 19 -3.52 15.84 -3.04
N TRP A 20 -2.56 15.23 -3.74
CA TRP A 20 -2.44 15.40 -5.18
C TRP A 20 -3.52 14.65 -5.95
N PHE A 21 -3.88 13.45 -5.50
CA PHE A 21 -4.76 12.60 -6.27
C PHE A 21 -6.22 13.05 -6.18
N GLU A 22 -6.65 13.57 -5.03
CA GLU A 22 -7.98 14.15 -4.85
C GLU A 22 -8.19 15.38 -5.74
N ILE A 23 -7.15 16.19 -5.93
CA ILE A 23 -7.18 17.38 -6.80
C ILE A 23 -7.22 16.98 -8.29
N LEU A 24 -6.48 15.95 -8.70
CA LEU A 24 -6.37 15.52 -10.10
C LEU A 24 -7.55 14.65 -10.57
N PHE A 25 -8.13 13.86 -9.66
CA PHE A 25 -9.22 12.94 -9.95
C PHE A 25 -10.32 13.07 -8.88
N PRO A 26 -11.14 14.13 -8.94
CA PRO A 26 -12.26 14.28 -8.02
C PRO A 26 -13.17 13.04 -8.08
N GLN A 27 -13.60 12.56 -6.91
CA GLN A 27 -14.51 11.40 -6.79
C GLN A 27 -15.86 11.65 -7.50
N GLU A 28 -16.21 12.91 -7.75
CA GLU A 28 -17.43 13.36 -8.44
C GLU A 28 -17.25 13.57 -9.96
N ASN A 29 -16.40 12.78 -10.62
CA ASN A 29 -16.40 12.76 -12.08
C ASN A 29 -17.70 12.12 -12.58
N GLU A 30 -18.40 12.80 -13.49
CA GLU A 30 -19.69 12.38 -14.08
C GLU A 30 -19.67 10.98 -14.75
N SER A 31 -18.48 10.40 -14.95
CA SER A 31 -18.29 9.05 -15.50
C SER A 31 -18.63 7.92 -14.51
N GLY A 32 -18.67 8.19 -13.20
CA GLY A 32 -18.97 7.19 -12.16
C GLY A 32 -17.82 6.21 -11.84
N TRP A 33 -16.59 6.52 -12.29
CA TRP A 33 -15.38 5.74 -12.00
C TRP A 33 -14.71 6.25 -10.71
N VAL A 34 -14.42 5.34 -9.78
CA VAL A 34 -13.81 5.68 -8.49
C VAL A 34 -12.35 5.26 -8.50
N TRP A 35 -11.47 6.24 -8.69
CA TRP A 35 -10.03 6.02 -8.65
C TRP A 35 -9.52 6.13 -7.22
N MET A 36 -8.88 5.06 -6.74
CA MET A 36 -8.37 5.00 -5.37
C MET A 36 -6.89 4.66 -5.40
N PRO A 37 -6.01 5.67 -5.37
CA PRO A 37 -4.57 5.43 -5.28
C PRO A 37 -4.26 4.73 -3.95
N ARG A 38 -3.20 3.93 -3.91
CA ARG A 38 -2.76 3.13 -2.76
C ARG A 38 -1.23 3.09 -2.69
N PHE A 39 -0.59 4.24 -2.86
CA PHE A 39 0.87 4.37 -2.85
C PHE A 39 1.46 4.01 -1.49
N ALA A 40 0.79 4.40 -0.41
CA ALA A 40 1.26 4.07 0.93
C ALA A 40 1.29 2.54 1.15
N LEU A 41 0.32 1.80 0.61
CA LEU A 41 0.27 0.34 0.69
C LEU A 41 1.45 -0.31 -0.05
N ILE A 42 1.81 0.22 -1.22
CA ILE A 42 2.98 -0.24 -1.97
C ILE A 42 4.25 -0.09 -1.12
N GLY A 43 4.42 1.07 -0.47
CA GLY A 43 5.56 1.32 0.44
C GLY A 43 5.59 0.36 1.65
N VAL A 44 4.43 0.05 2.22
CA VAL A 44 4.29 -0.91 3.32
C VAL A 44 4.67 -2.33 2.88
N VAL A 45 4.16 -2.78 1.72
CA VAL A 45 4.47 -4.10 1.15
C VAL A 45 5.96 -4.23 0.87
N LEU A 46 6.57 -3.22 0.23
CA LEU A 46 8.02 -3.20 -0.01
C LEU A 46 8.81 -3.24 1.30
N THR A 47 8.37 -2.49 2.32
CA THR A 47 9.01 -2.56 3.64
C THR A 47 8.95 -3.96 4.22
N SER A 48 7.83 -4.66 4.06
CA SER A 48 7.70 -6.04 4.50
C SER A 48 8.65 -7.00 3.75
N ILE A 49 8.77 -6.86 2.43
CA ILE A 49 9.68 -7.66 1.61
C ILE A 49 11.16 -7.44 2.02
N TYR A 50 11.55 -6.19 2.27
CA TYR A 50 12.96 -5.84 2.50
C TYR A 50 13.40 -5.91 3.97
N ARG A 51 12.51 -5.60 4.92
CA ARG A 51 12.81 -5.56 6.37
C ARG A 51 12.14 -6.66 7.18
N GLY A 52 11.29 -7.47 6.54
CA GLY A 52 10.59 -8.58 7.17
C GLY A 52 9.27 -8.18 7.84
N PRO A 53 8.61 -9.16 8.49
CA PRO A 53 7.19 -9.05 8.84
C PRO A 53 6.96 -8.05 9.96
N VAL A 54 7.85 -8.00 10.96
CA VAL A 54 7.71 -7.09 12.12
C VAL A 54 7.75 -5.64 11.66
N ALA A 55 8.75 -5.27 10.84
CA ALA A 55 8.88 -3.91 10.34
C ALA A 55 7.74 -3.54 9.38
N GLY A 56 7.34 -4.46 8.50
CA GLY A 56 6.20 -4.29 7.61
C GLY A 56 4.90 -4.06 8.37
N VAL A 57 4.60 -4.89 9.37
CA VAL A 57 3.37 -4.78 10.18
C VAL A 57 3.33 -3.47 10.95
N TRP A 58 4.43 -3.06 11.60
CA TRP A 58 4.45 -1.77 12.31
C TRP A 58 4.24 -0.58 11.36
N ALA A 59 4.86 -0.62 10.17
CA ALA A 59 4.61 0.39 9.14
C ALA A 59 3.15 0.37 8.67
N GLY A 60 2.59 -0.81 8.43
CA GLY A 60 1.20 -1.00 8.01
C GLY A 60 0.21 -0.51 9.05
N VAL A 61 0.37 -0.88 10.32
CA VAL A 61 -0.49 -0.43 11.42
C VAL A 61 -0.43 1.08 11.57
N PHE A 62 0.77 1.67 11.54
CA PHE A 62 0.91 3.12 11.65
C PHE A 62 0.20 3.86 10.51
N VAL A 63 0.43 3.42 9.27
CA VAL A 63 -0.20 4.02 8.09
C VAL A 63 -1.70 3.79 8.10
N GLY A 64 -2.15 2.57 8.35
CA GLY A 64 -3.57 2.24 8.40
C GLY A 64 -4.32 3.03 9.48
N PHE A 65 -3.67 3.32 10.60
CA PHE A 65 -4.21 4.22 11.63
C PHE A 65 -4.38 5.65 11.08
N LEU A 66 -3.41 6.16 10.33
CA LEU A 66 -3.56 7.47 9.66
C LEU A 66 -4.72 7.47 8.66
N TYR A 67 -4.94 6.37 7.92
CA TYR A 67 -6.10 6.25 7.03
C TYR A 67 -7.41 6.27 7.80
N ASP A 68 -7.50 5.47 8.85
CA ASP A 68 -8.71 5.40 9.65
C ASP A 68 -9.02 6.76 10.31
N PHE A 69 -8.00 7.51 10.71
CA PHE A 69 -8.16 8.84 11.30
C PHE A 69 -8.57 9.91 10.27
N THR A 70 -8.08 9.82 9.02
CA THR A 70 -8.21 10.90 8.04
C THR A 70 -9.37 10.70 7.08
N TYR A 71 -9.65 9.46 6.66
CA TYR A 71 -10.54 9.17 5.53
C TYR A 71 -11.76 8.33 5.87
N THR A 72 -11.89 7.83 7.11
CA THR A 72 -12.99 6.93 7.47
C THR A 72 -13.67 7.35 8.77
N GLN A 73 -14.89 6.85 8.97
CA GLN A 73 -15.62 7.03 10.21
C GLN A 73 -15.40 5.88 11.21
N ILE A 74 -14.80 4.77 10.75
CA ILE A 74 -14.64 3.55 11.55
C ILE A 74 -13.15 3.29 11.75
N LEU A 75 -12.71 3.49 12.98
CA LEU A 75 -11.35 3.18 13.41
C LEU A 75 -11.08 1.68 13.37
N GLY A 76 -9.91 1.31 12.85
CA GLY A 76 -9.37 -0.05 12.94
C GLY A 76 -9.48 -0.88 11.66
N ILE A 77 -10.35 -0.53 10.70
CA ILE A 77 -10.51 -1.32 9.47
C ILE A 77 -9.25 -1.24 8.62
N TYR A 78 -8.79 -0.03 8.30
CA TYR A 78 -7.58 0.13 7.51
C TYR A 78 -6.35 -0.27 8.31
N THR A 79 -6.29 0.07 9.60
CA THR A 79 -5.22 -0.37 10.51
C THR A 79 -5.02 -1.89 10.45
N PHE A 80 -6.11 -2.65 10.57
CA PHE A 80 -6.08 -4.11 10.47
C PHE A 80 -5.66 -4.56 9.07
N CYS A 81 -6.29 -4.05 8.01
CA CYS A 81 -6.04 -4.50 6.64
C CYS A 81 -4.59 -4.22 6.21
N PHE A 82 -4.05 -3.03 6.52
CA PHE A 82 -2.67 -2.68 6.20
C PHE A 82 -1.69 -3.58 6.95
N GLY A 83 -1.90 -3.81 8.25
CA GLY A 83 -1.07 -4.72 9.04
C GLY A 83 -1.13 -6.16 8.51
N PHE A 84 -2.33 -6.65 8.20
CA PHE A 84 -2.56 -8.00 7.67
C PHE A 84 -1.87 -8.20 6.32
N ILE A 85 -2.05 -7.28 5.38
CA ILE A 85 -1.39 -7.33 4.06
C ILE A 85 0.12 -7.22 4.21
N ALA A 86 0.62 -6.36 5.10
CA ALA A 86 2.05 -6.28 5.35
C ALA A 86 2.60 -7.63 5.82
N TYR A 87 1.94 -8.28 6.78
CA TYR A 87 2.35 -9.60 7.28
C TYR A 87 2.35 -10.66 6.17
N MET A 88 1.27 -10.75 5.39
CA MET A 88 1.13 -11.71 4.28
C MET A 88 2.14 -11.48 3.16
N SER A 89 2.57 -10.25 2.94
CA SER A 89 3.52 -9.89 1.89
C SER A 89 5.00 -10.09 2.29
N SER A 90 5.25 -10.56 3.52
CA SER A 90 6.60 -10.74 4.05
C SER A 90 7.24 -12.03 3.53
N TYR A 91 7.83 -11.98 2.33
CA TYR A 91 8.57 -13.10 1.77
C TYR A 91 10.08 -12.92 1.93
N SER A 92 10.71 -13.71 2.80
CA SER A 92 12.16 -13.68 3.04
C SER A 92 13.01 -14.38 1.96
N LEU A 93 12.41 -14.74 0.82
CA LEU A 93 13.08 -15.50 -0.23
C LEU A 93 14.02 -14.61 -1.06
N PRO A 94 15.30 -14.99 -1.26
CA PRO A 94 16.23 -14.22 -2.09
C PRO A 94 15.74 -13.99 -3.52
N VAL A 95 14.99 -14.95 -4.08
CA VAL A 95 14.38 -14.86 -5.42
C VAL A 95 13.41 -13.69 -5.51
N VAL A 96 12.64 -13.45 -4.46
CA VAL A 96 11.71 -12.32 -4.37
C VAL A 96 12.47 -11.00 -4.26
N ARG A 97 13.46 -10.91 -3.37
CA ARG A 97 14.20 -9.66 -3.14
C ARG A 97 15.07 -9.24 -4.33
N ASN A 98 15.51 -10.18 -5.16
CA ASN A 98 16.38 -9.87 -6.30
C ASN A 98 15.61 -9.55 -7.59
N SER A 99 14.40 -10.09 -7.76
CA SER A 99 13.61 -9.94 -8.98
C SER A 99 12.55 -8.84 -8.86
N TYR A 100 12.61 -7.86 -9.76
CA TYR A 100 11.58 -6.83 -9.90
C TYR A 100 10.21 -7.42 -10.20
N GLY A 101 10.15 -8.48 -11.01
CA GLY A 101 8.90 -9.12 -11.41
C GLY A 101 8.18 -9.78 -10.22
N TRP A 102 8.92 -10.46 -9.34
CA TRP A 102 8.33 -11.08 -8.15
C TRP A 102 7.81 -10.05 -7.17
N GLN A 103 8.55 -8.96 -6.94
CA GLN A 103 8.10 -7.88 -6.06
C GLN A 103 6.83 -7.21 -6.61
N TRP A 104 6.82 -6.93 -7.91
CA TRP A 104 5.65 -6.35 -8.55
C TRP A 104 4.43 -7.26 -8.45
N LEU A 105 4.60 -8.56 -8.69
CA LEU A 105 3.51 -9.53 -8.58
C LEU A 105 2.95 -9.61 -7.15
N ILE A 106 3.82 -9.60 -6.13
CA ILE A 106 3.40 -9.58 -4.73
C ILE A 106 2.62 -8.29 -4.41
N ILE A 107 3.12 -7.14 -4.85
CA ILE A 107 2.42 -5.85 -4.66
C ILE A 107 1.06 -5.88 -5.35
N PHE A 108 1.01 -6.38 -6.59
CA PHE A 108 -0.21 -6.46 -7.38
C PHE A 108 -1.26 -7.36 -6.69
N CYS A 109 -0.86 -8.55 -6.22
CA CYS A 109 -1.72 -9.42 -5.45
C CYS A 109 -2.14 -8.79 -4.11
N ALA A 110 -1.22 -8.12 -3.41
CA ALA A 110 -1.52 -7.42 -2.16
C ALA A 110 -2.59 -6.34 -2.34
N LEU A 111 -2.51 -5.55 -3.41
CA LEU A 111 -3.52 -4.56 -3.78
C LEU A 111 -4.89 -5.21 -4.01
N PHE A 112 -4.95 -6.36 -4.70
CA PHE A 112 -6.21 -7.11 -4.89
C PHE A 112 -6.88 -7.45 -3.58
N VAL A 113 -6.11 -8.13 -2.73
CA VAL A 113 -6.62 -8.77 -1.53
C VAL A 113 -7.04 -7.67 -0.56
N PHE A 114 -6.28 -6.58 -0.50
CA PHE A 114 -6.62 -5.42 0.29
C PHE A 114 -7.98 -4.82 -0.09
N GLU A 115 -8.24 -4.59 -1.37
CA GLU A 115 -9.50 -4.01 -1.82
C GLU A 115 -10.69 -4.94 -1.60
N LEU A 116 -10.50 -6.24 -1.84
CA LEU A 116 -11.53 -7.24 -1.56
C LEU A 116 -11.86 -7.30 -0.06
N ILE A 117 -10.85 -7.33 0.81
CA ILE A 117 -11.07 -7.38 2.26
C ILE A 117 -11.86 -6.14 2.71
N ILE A 118 -11.47 -4.94 2.26
CA ILE A 118 -12.18 -3.70 2.62
C ILE A 118 -13.64 -3.75 2.14
N TYR A 119 -13.87 -4.15 0.89
CA TYR A 119 -15.21 -4.27 0.36
C TYR A 119 -16.06 -5.24 1.19
N PHE A 120 -15.53 -6.42 1.48
CA PHE A 120 -16.26 -7.42 2.26
C PHE A 120 -16.54 -6.97 3.69
N ILE A 121 -15.61 -6.27 4.34
CA ILE A 121 -15.85 -5.69 5.66
C ILE A 121 -16.99 -4.66 5.58
N TYR A 122 -16.98 -3.75 4.60
CA TYR A 122 -18.05 -2.76 4.44
C TYR A 122 -19.39 -3.38 4.05
N PHE A 123 -19.37 -4.46 3.26
CA PHE A 123 -20.57 -5.22 2.92
C PHE A 123 -21.17 -5.89 4.16
N LEU A 124 -20.34 -6.54 5.00
CA LEU A 124 -20.78 -7.16 6.26
C LEU A 124 -21.33 -6.13 7.26
N LEU A 125 -20.78 -4.92 7.25
CA LEU A 125 -21.24 -3.81 8.09
C LEU A 125 -22.50 -3.11 7.53
N GLY A 126 -22.99 -3.49 6.34
CA GLY A 126 -24.18 -2.89 5.73
C GLY A 126 -23.98 -1.45 5.24
N ILE A 127 -22.73 -1.01 5.08
CA ILE A 127 -22.35 0.35 4.64
C ILE A 127 -21.68 0.38 3.27
N ALA A 128 -21.68 -0.75 2.55
CA ALA A 128 -21.18 -0.81 1.19
C ALA A 128 -22.07 0.05 0.27
N GLY A 129 -21.51 1.15 -0.26
CA GLY A 129 -22.24 2.05 -1.16
C GLY A 129 -22.43 1.53 -2.59
N LEU A 130 -21.78 0.42 -2.94
CA LEU A 130 -21.85 -0.19 -4.28
C LEU A 130 -22.20 -1.67 -4.16
N SER A 131 -22.96 -2.19 -5.13
CA SER A 131 -23.14 -3.63 -5.30
C SER A 131 -21.81 -4.30 -5.70
N PHE A 132 -21.69 -5.62 -5.49
CA PHE A 132 -20.43 -6.32 -5.78
C PHE A 132 -20.02 -6.21 -7.25
N GLY A 133 -20.97 -6.33 -8.18
CA GLY A 133 -20.70 -6.18 -9.61
C GLY A 133 -20.23 -4.78 -9.98
N GLU A 134 -20.82 -3.75 -9.39
CA GLU A 134 -20.39 -2.36 -9.60
C GLU A 134 -19.04 -2.08 -8.96
N PHE A 135 -18.79 -2.60 -7.77
CA PHE A 135 -17.49 -2.51 -7.11
C PHE A 135 -16.37 -3.06 -8.00
N LEU A 136 -16.57 -4.26 -8.57
CA LEU A 136 -15.57 -4.89 -9.45
C LEU A 136 -15.25 -4.00 -10.66
N VAL A 137 -16.27 -3.45 -11.32
CA VAL A 137 -16.11 -2.72 -12.58
C VAL A 137 -15.69 -1.26 -12.36
N LYS A 138 -16.41 -0.53 -11.51
CA LYS A 138 -16.27 0.93 -11.37
C LYS A 138 -15.13 1.35 -10.44
N ARG A 139 -14.74 0.47 -9.51
CA ARG A 139 -13.72 0.79 -8.49
C ARG A 139 -12.52 -0.12 -8.61
N MET A 140 -12.70 -1.44 -8.49
CA MET A 140 -11.61 -2.39 -8.36
C MET A 140 -10.72 -2.45 -9.61
N ILE A 141 -11.29 -2.56 -10.81
CA ILE A 141 -10.48 -2.59 -12.05
C ILE A 141 -9.72 -1.27 -12.25
N ALA A 142 -10.37 -0.14 -11.99
CA ALA A 142 -9.81 1.19 -12.16
C ALA A 142 -8.61 1.43 -11.20
N SER A 143 -8.81 1.13 -9.91
CA SER A 143 -7.75 1.23 -8.90
C SER A 143 -6.62 0.24 -9.17
N TRP A 144 -6.93 -0.99 -9.61
CA TRP A 144 -5.93 -1.99 -9.95
C TRP A 144 -4.96 -1.56 -11.04
N LEU A 145 -5.47 -0.98 -12.12
CA LEU A 145 -4.65 -0.53 -13.25
C LEU A 145 -3.68 0.58 -12.81
N ILE A 146 -4.19 1.62 -12.14
CA ILE A 146 -3.36 2.74 -11.70
C ILE A 146 -2.33 2.30 -10.66
N ASN A 147 -2.76 1.53 -9.66
CA ASN A 147 -1.85 1.11 -8.60
C ASN A 147 -0.82 0.09 -9.09
N GLY A 148 -1.18 -0.78 -10.04
CA GLY A 148 -0.22 -1.68 -10.69
C GLY A 148 0.85 -0.92 -11.49
N ALA A 149 0.45 0.13 -12.22
CA ALA A 149 1.40 1.00 -12.92
C ALA A 149 2.27 1.80 -11.93
N ALA A 150 1.67 2.37 -10.88
CA ALA A 150 2.38 3.08 -9.83
C ALA A 150 3.37 2.17 -9.09
N ALA A 151 3.03 0.89 -8.89
CA ALA A 151 3.92 -0.10 -8.30
C ALA A 151 5.21 -0.25 -9.10
N LEU A 152 5.16 -0.27 -10.44
CA LEU A 152 6.36 -0.32 -11.28
C LEU A 152 7.23 0.94 -11.11
N LEU A 153 6.60 2.11 -11.07
CA LEU A 153 7.30 3.38 -10.90
C LEU A 153 7.96 3.52 -9.52
N LEU A 154 7.26 3.11 -8.46
CA LEU A 154 7.74 3.20 -7.08
C LEU A 154 8.76 2.11 -6.71
N LEU A 155 8.75 0.97 -7.43
CA LEU A 155 9.66 -0.14 -7.18
C LEU A 155 11.14 0.27 -7.28
N VAL A 156 11.47 1.02 -8.33
CA VAL A 156 12.85 1.44 -8.63
C VAL A 156 13.43 2.35 -7.55
N PRO A 157 12.79 3.48 -7.16
CA PRO A 157 13.33 4.35 -6.12
C PRO A 157 13.34 3.68 -4.75
N PHE A 158 12.31 2.90 -4.39
CA PHE A 158 12.29 2.22 -3.09
C PHE A 158 13.42 1.20 -2.96
N ARG A 159 13.67 0.39 -3.99
CA ARG A 159 14.79 -0.57 -3.96
C ARG A 159 16.13 0.14 -3.75
N ARG A 160 16.37 1.25 -4.45
CA ARG A 160 17.59 2.05 -4.26
C ARG A 160 17.72 2.56 -2.82
N ILE A 161 16.62 3.01 -2.22
CA ILE A 161 16.60 3.46 -0.81
C ILE A 161 16.94 2.28 0.11
N PHE A 162 16.34 1.11 -0.08
CA PHE A 162 16.64 -0.07 0.76
C PHE A 162 18.09 -0.53 0.62
N ASP A 163 18.59 -0.67 -0.60
CA ASP A 163 19.98 -1.08 -0.87
C ASP A 163 20.98 -0.09 -0.25
N TRP A 164 20.68 1.21 -0.31
CA TRP A 164 21.50 2.24 0.33
C TRP A 164 21.50 2.10 1.86
N ILE A 165 20.34 1.88 2.49
CA ILE A 165 20.27 1.71 3.94
C ILE A 165 20.98 0.43 4.38
N GLU A 166 20.84 -0.67 3.64
CA GLU A 166 21.52 -1.93 3.96
C GLU A 166 23.05 -1.78 3.89
N ASN A 167 23.56 -1.05 2.90
CA ASN A 167 24.99 -0.75 2.79
C ASN A 167 25.51 0.11 3.95
N GLN A 168 24.73 1.11 4.38
CA GLN A 168 25.10 1.95 5.53
C GLN A 168 25.09 1.16 6.85
N GLU A 169 24.16 0.22 7.01
CA GLU A 169 24.12 -0.67 8.18
C GLU A 169 25.35 -1.60 8.23
N LYS A 170 25.79 -2.13 7.08
CA LYS A 170 27.02 -2.95 6.98
C LYS A 170 28.28 -2.16 7.33
N ILE A 171 28.39 -0.89 6.89
CA ILE A 171 29.54 -0.03 7.20
C ILE A 171 29.62 0.27 8.69
N ARG A 172 28.48 0.51 9.35
CA ARG A 172 28.42 0.83 10.78
C ARG A 172 28.72 -0.38 11.70
N GLN A 173 28.65 -1.60 11.17
CA GLN A 173 28.95 -2.83 11.90
C GLN A 173 30.42 -3.29 11.78
N ARG A 174 31.25 -2.59 10.99
CA ARG A 174 32.70 -2.76 10.92
C ARG A 174 33.39 -1.70 11.76
#